data_AF-A0A9Q0LND9-F1
#
_entry.id   AF-A0A9Q0LND9-F1
#
_cell.length_a   1.000
_cell.length_b   1.000
_cell.length_c   1.000
_cell.angle_alpha   90.00
_cell.angle_beta   90.00
_cell.angle_gamma   90.00
#
_symmetry.space_group_name_H-M   'P 1'
#
loop_
_entity.id
_entity.type
_entity.pdbx_description
1 polymer ?
#
loop_
_entity_poly.entity_id
_entity_poly.type
_entity_poly.pdbx_seq_one_letter_code
_entity_poly.pdbx_strand_id
1 'polypeptide(L)'
;MPVVSVTRDSLFKELGKTFTQEEFADFCFEFGIELDDVIIENQDGNDVTIYKIDPKLSENHVITVKEETKQIRPFIVSAVLKNIVFNEDRFQSFIDLQDKLHQNICRRRTLVAIGTHDLDTLTPPFTYEALKPEDIKFIPLNQTKEMNANELMEFYENDLKLKHFLHIIRDSPVYPVIYDSKRVVLSLPPIINGDHSKITLNTKNVFIECTATDITKAKIVLDTIIAMFSQYCEEPFSAHSVEVIHSDGITKTTFPRTPIQRKEKKEKEKQSKNKTLNHELNLSLSQTNSFRYPSSLGGYRRRG
;
A
#
# COMPACT_ATOMS: atom_id res chain seq x y z
N MET A 1 -11.10 -27.01 -5.77
CA MET A 1 -11.64 -25.65 -6.02
C MET A 1 -12.19 -25.62 -7.44
N PRO A 2 -13.22 -24.81 -7.74
CA PRO A 2 -13.86 -24.83 -9.04
C PRO A 2 -13.05 -24.05 -10.08
N VAL A 3 -12.37 -24.74 -10.99
CA VAL A 3 -11.74 -24.14 -12.18
C VAL A 3 -12.79 -24.01 -13.29
N VAL A 4 -12.86 -22.85 -13.93
CA VAL A 4 -13.79 -22.59 -15.04
C VAL A 4 -13.01 -22.59 -16.35
N SER A 5 -13.33 -23.53 -17.24
CA SER A 5 -12.76 -23.59 -18.59
C SER A 5 -13.62 -22.78 -19.56
N VAL A 6 -13.01 -21.84 -20.28
CA VAL A 6 -13.69 -21.01 -21.29
C VAL A 6 -12.86 -20.90 -22.56
N THR A 7 -13.50 -20.80 -23.72
CA THR A 7 -12.79 -20.58 -24.99
C THR A 7 -12.34 -19.13 -25.10
N ARG A 8 -11.08 -18.90 -25.46
CA ARG A 8 -10.47 -17.56 -25.57
C ARG A 8 -11.30 -16.66 -26.48
N ASP A 9 -11.63 -17.14 -27.67
CA ASP A 9 -12.27 -16.32 -28.70
C ASP A 9 -13.70 -15.93 -28.32
N SER A 10 -14.45 -16.83 -27.67
CA SER A 10 -15.78 -16.51 -27.14
C SER A 10 -15.70 -15.50 -26.01
N LEU A 11 -14.73 -15.69 -25.10
CA LEU A 11 -14.52 -14.78 -23.97
C LEU A 11 -14.16 -13.36 -24.46
N PHE A 12 -13.24 -13.26 -25.42
CA PHE A 12 -12.81 -11.96 -25.97
C PHE A 12 -13.90 -11.27 -26.78
N LYS A 13 -14.74 -12.05 -27.47
CA LYS A 13 -15.93 -11.53 -28.16
C LYS A 13 -16.91 -10.89 -27.16
N GLU A 14 -17.20 -11.55 -26.04
CA GLU A 14 -18.08 -11.01 -25.00
C GLU A 14 -17.45 -9.81 -24.26
N LEU A 15 -16.14 -9.83 -24.03
CA LEU A 15 -15.41 -8.69 -23.47
C LEU A 15 -15.26 -7.51 -24.45
N GLY A 16 -15.57 -7.71 -25.74
CA GLY A 16 -15.43 -6.69 -26.78
C GLY A 16 -13.98 -6.27 -27.07
N LYS A 17 -12.99 -7.03 -26.60
CA LYS A 17 -11.56 -6.74 -26.75
C LYS A 17 -10.76 -8.03 -26.83
N THR A 18 -9.75 -8.06 -27.69
CA THR A 18 -8.77 -9.15 -27.75
C THR A 18 -7.54 -8.78 -26.92
N PHE A 19 -7.02 -9.76 -26.19
CA PHE A 19 -5.83 -9.62 -25.34
C PHE A 19 -4.75 -10.59 -25.80
N THR A 20 -3.47 -10.25 -25.61
CA THR A 20 -2.42 -11.27 -25.59
C THR A 20 -2.55 -12.13 -24.33
N GLN A 21 -1.85 -13.26 -24.25
CA GLN A 21 -1.88 -14.11 -23.05
C GLN A 21 -1.36 -13.36 -21.81
N GLU A 22 -0.27 -12.59 -21.95
CA GLU A 22 0.25 -11.73 -20.87
C GLU A 22 -0.76 -10.64 -20.46
N GLU A 23 -1.36 -9.94 -21.44
CA GLU A 23 -2.37 -8.91 -21.15
C GLU A 23 -3.62 -9.51 -20.48
N PHE A 24 -3.99 -10.74 -20.85
CA PHE A 24 -5.12 -11.42 -20.24
C PHE A 24 -4.80 -11.94 -18.83
N ALA A 25 -3.58 -12.42 -18.59
CA ALA A 25 -3.13 -12.79 -17.25
C ALA A 25 -3.10 -11.56 -16.31
N ASP A 26 -2.58 -10.43 -16.78
CA ASP A 26 -2.62 -9.15 -16.05
C ASP A 26 -4.06 -8.70 -15.78
N PHE A 27 -4.95 -8.85 -16.75
CA PHE A 27 -6.38 -8.55 -16.61
C PHE A 27 -7.03 -9.48 -15.57
N CYS A 28 -6.78 -10.79 -15.63
CA CYS A 28 -7.25 -11.74 -14.64
C CYS A 28 -6.78 -11.33 -13.23
N PHE A 29 -5.49 -11.03 -13.08
CA PHE A 29 -4.91 -10.59 -11.80
C PHE A 29 -5.59 -9.33 -11.24
N GLU A 30 -5.93 -8.37 -12.09
CA GLU A 30 -6.66 -7.16 -11.69
C GLU A 30 -8.06 -7.45 -11.13
N PHE A 31 -8.73 -8.48 -11.65
CA PHE A 31 -10.05 -8.91 -11.17
C PHE A 31 -9.98 -9.94 -10.03
N GLY A 32 -8.78 -10.25 -9.53
CA GLY A 32 -8.59 -11.25 -8.48
C GLY A 32 -9.01 -12.63 -8.93
N ILE A 33 -8.68 -12.99 -10.17
CA ILE A 33 -8.80 -14.33 -10.75
C ILE A 33 -7.45 -14.69 -11.38
N GLU A 34 -7.12 -15.98 -11.46
CA GLU A 34 -5.84 -16.45 -12.00
C GLU A 34 -6.07 -17.19 -13.32
N LEU A 35 -5.24 -16.93 -14.32
CA LEU A 35 -5.16 -17.78 -15.52
C LEU A 35 -4.30 -19.00 -15.15
N ASP A 36 -4.96 -20.09 -14.78
CA ASP A 36 -4.33 -21.31 -14.26
C ASP A 36 -3.58 -22.07 -15.36
N ASP A 37 -4.20 -22.23 -16.53
CA ASP A 37 -3.61 -22.96 -17.65
C ASP A 37 -4.20 -22.52 -18.99
N VAL A 38 -3.45 -22.77 -20.07
CA VAL A 38 -3.88 -22.51 -21.44
C VAL A 38 -3.72 -23.79 -22.26
N ILE A 39 -4.85 -24.37 -22.65
CA ILE A 39 -4.90 -25.61 -23.43
C ILE A 39 -5.23 -25.25 -24.88
N ILE A 40 -4.53 -25.90 -25.82
CA ILE A 40 -4.87 -25.83 -27.25
C ILE A 40 -5.45 -27.19 -27.64
N GLU A 41 -6.72 -27.22 -27.99
CA GLU A 41 -7.41 -28.42 -28.47
C GLU A 41 -7.69 -28.31 -29.97
N ASN A 42 -7.47 -29.40 -30.71
CA ASN A 42 -7.87 -29.49 -32.12
C ASN A 42 -9.33 -29.97 -32.19
N GLN A 43 -10.23 -29.08 -32.59
CA GLN A 43 -11.63 -29.42 -32.86
C GLN A 43 -11.94 -29.14 -34.34
N ASP A 44 -12.39 -30.17 -35.05
CA ASP A 44 -12.78 -30.10 -36.47
C ASP A 44 -11.73 -29.46 -37.41
N GLY A 45 -10.44 -29.70 -37.14
CA GLY A 45 -9.33 -29.20 -37.95
C GLY A 45 -8.89 -27.76 -37.66
N ASN A 46 -9.45 -27.13 -36.61
CA ASN A 46 -9.03 -25.82 -36.11
C ASN A 46 -8.49 -25.92 -34.68
N ASP A 47 -7.40 -25.21 -34.40
CA ASP A 47 -6.84 -25.05 -33.06
C ASP A 47 -7.71 -24.09 -32.23
N VAL A 48 -8.34 -24.60 -31.17
CA VAL A 48 -9.14 -23.84 -30.22
C VAL A 48 -8.34 -23.64 -28.93
N THR A 49 -8.12 -22.39 -28.54
CA THR A 49 -7.47 -22.05 -27.27
C THR A 49 -8.51 -21.98 -26.14
N ILE A 50 -8.31 -22.78 -25.10
CA ILE A 50 -9.13 -22.84 -23.88
C ILE A 50 -8.31 -22.26 -22.72
N TYR A 51 -8.89 -21.28 -22.04
CA TYR A 51 -8.36 -20.72 -20.80
C TYR A 51 -9.03 -21.40 -19.62
N LYS A 52 -8.20 -21.97 -18.74
CA LYS A 52 -8.63 -22.39 -17.41
C LYS A 52 -8.45 -21.21 -16.48
N ILE A 53 -9.56 -20.67 -15.99
CA ILE A 53 -9.58 -19.55 -15.07
C ILE A 53 -9.89 -20.12 -13.69
N ASP A 54 -8.95 -19.95 -12.77
CA ASP A 54 -9.16 -20.25 -11.36
C ASP A 54 -9.70 -18.98 -10.69
N PRO A 55 -10.92 -18.98 -10.13
CA PRO A 55 -11.43 -17.91 -9.28
C PRO A 55 -10.76 -17.93 -7.90
N LYS A 56 -9.45 -18.20 -7.83
CA LYS A 56 -8.65 -17.68 -6.74
C LYS A 56 -8.82 -16.19 -6.80
N LEU A 57 -9.64 -15.66 -5.88
CA LEU A 57 -9.27 -14.42 -5.21
C LEU A 57 -7.78 -14.61 -4.95
N SER A 58 -6.95 -13.84 -5.65
CA SER A 58 -5.57 -13.70 -5.22
C SER A 58 -5.61 -13.54 -3.70
N GLU A 59 -4.62 -14.06 -2.99
CA GLU A 59 -4.46 -13.82 -1.54
C GLU A 59 -4.19 -12.31 -1.29
N ASN A 60 -5.05 -11.43 -1.82
CA ASN A 60 -5.10 -10.01 -1.60
C ASN A 60 -5.45 -9.90 -0.14
N HIS A 61 -4.43 -9.53 0.62
CA HIS A 61 -4.61 -9.17 2.00
C HIS A 61 -5.55 -7.97 2.00
N VAL A 62 -6.60 -8.04 2.82
CA VAL A 62 -7.58 -6.97 2.92
C VAL A 62 -7.35 -6.26 4.23
N ILE A 63 -7.35 -4.93 4.20
CA ILE A 63 -7.40 -4.09 5.40
C ILE A 63 -8.63 -3.19 5.36
N THR A 64 -9.48 -3.31 6.38
CA THR A 64 -10.70 -2.50 6.50
C THR A 64 -10.46 -1.33 7.42
N VAL A 65 -10.65 -0.11 6.92
CA VAL A 65 -10.51 1.14 7.69
C VAL A 65 -11.85 1.49 8.34
N LYS A 66 -11.85 1.80 9.63
CA LYS A 66 -13.05 2.24 10.36
C LYS A 66 -13.13 3.77 10.43
N GLU A 67 -14.35 4.29 10.54
CA GLU A 67 -14.66 5.73 10.52
C GLU A 67 -13.95 6.53 11.61
N GLU A 68 -13.75 5.93 12.78
CA GLU A 68 -13.11 6.53 13.95
C GLU A 68 -11.67 6.98 13.67
N THR A 69 -10.99 6.31 12.74
CA THR A 69 -9.62 6.65 12.33
C THR A 69 -9.49 8.08 11.77
N LYS A 70 -10.59 8.64 11.21
CA LYS A 70 -10.62 10.01 10.69
C LYS A 70 -10.34 11.07 11.75
N GLN A 71 -10.61 10.77 13.02
CA GLN A 71 -10.42 11.72 14.13
C GLN A 71 -8.95 11.98 14.46
N ILE A 72 -8.05 11.08 14.08
CA ILE A 72 -6.64 11.14 14.47
C ILE A 72 -5.69 10.92 13.29
N ARG A 73 -5.91 9.87 12.49
CA ARG A 73 -4.97 9.42 11.47
C ARG A 73 -5.73 8.69 10.34
N PRO A 74 -6.33 9.43 9.40
CA PRO A 74 -7.37 8.93 8.48
C PRO A 74 -6.92 7.91 7.44
N PHE A 75 -5.61 7.82 7.16
CA PHE A 75 -5.14 7.08 5.99
C PHE A 75 -4.27 5.89 6.36
N ILE A 76 -4.39 4.82 5.58
CA ILE A 76 -3.48 3.68 5.58
C ILE A 76 -3.23 3.22 4.14
N VAL A 77 -2.00 2.83 3.87
CA VAL A 77 -1.61 2.11 2.64
C VAL A 77 -0.72 0.94 3.04
N SER A 78 -0.83 -0.19 2.33
CA SER A 78 -0.10 -1.40 2.71
C SER A 78 0.38 -2.17 1.49
N ALA A 79 1.37 -3.02 1.68
CA ALA A 79 1.90 -3.94 0.68
C ALA A 79 2.49 -5.19 1.35
N VAL A 80 2.69 -6.24 0.56
CA VAL A 80 3.40 -7.45 1.01
C VAL A 80 4.61 -7.70 0.11
N LEU A 81 5.77 -7.94 0.73
CA LEU A 81 6.94 -8.52 0.06
C LEU A 81 6.97 -10.02 0.41
N LYS A 82 6.75 -10.90 -0.58
CA LYS A 82 6.77 -12.35 -0.37
C LYS A 82 8.16 -12.91 -0.63
N ASN A 83 8.52 -13.93 0.15
CA ASN A 83 9.78 -14.67 0.03
C ASN A 83 11.02 -13.77 -0.08
N ILE A 84 11.11 -12.73 0.76
CA ILE A 84 12.31 -11.89 0.86
C ILE A 84 13.45 -12.67 1.52
N VAL A 85 14.66 -12.50 0.99
CA VAL A 85 15.87 -13.13 1.52
C VAL A 85 16.71 -12.10 2.26
N PHE A 86 16.55 -12.07 3.59
CA PHE A 86 17.39 -11.27 4.48
C PHE A 86 18.74 -11.94 4.74
N ASN A 87 19.78 -11.11 4.71
CA ASN A 87 21.03 -11.35 5.42
C ASN A 87 21.25 -10.18 6.40
N GLU A 88 22.31 -10.22 7.20
CA GLU A 88 22.58 -9.18 8.21
C GLU A 88 22.63 -7.77 7.59
N ASP A 89 23.36 -7.59 6.49
CA ASP A 89 23.51 -6.29 5.83
C ASP A 89 22.19 -5.75 5.26
N ARG A 90 21.40 -6.61 4.61
CA ARG A 90 20.11 -6.25 4.01
C ARG A 90 19.08 -5.94 5.08
N PHE A 91 19.05 -6.73 6.16
CA PHE A 91 18.14 -6.50 7.28
C PHE A 91 18.48 -5.18 7.97
N GLN A 92 19.75 -4.91 8.25
CA GLN A 92 20.17 -3.63 8.80
C GLN A 92 19.84 -2.47 7.85
N SER A 93 20.08 -2.64 6.55
CA SER A 93 19.72 -1.64 5.53
C SER A 93 18.21 -1.37 5.49
N PHE A 94 17.38 -2.40 5.72
CA PHE A 94 15.92 -2.29 5.75
C PHE A 94 15.45 -1.45 6.94
N ILE A 95 15.95 -1.75 8.14
CA ILE A 95 15.66 -0.99 9.36
C ILE A 95 16.19 0.45 9.24
N ASP A 96 17.41 0.62 8.73
CA ASP A 96 18.01 1.95 8.52
C ASP A 96 17.21 2.81 7.55
N LEU A 97 16.65 2.22 6.47
CA LEU A 97 15.79 2.95 5.55
C LEU A 97 14.50 3.40 6.25
N GLN A 98 13.86 2.51 7.01
CA GLN A 98 12.65 2.82 7.79
C GLN A 98 12.90 4.01 8.73
N ASP A 99 13.99 3.98 9.48
CA ASP A 99 14.37 5.05 10.42
C ASP A 99 14.68 6.37 9.68
N LYS A 100 15.40 6.34 8.56
CA LYS A 100 15.70 7.53 7.74
C LYS A 100 14.44 8.15 7.15
N LEU A 101 13.49 7.34 6.69
CA LEU A 101 12.20 7.82 6.18
C LEU A 101 11.37 8.44 7.32
N HIS A 102 11.32 7.78 8.48
CA HIS A 102 10.68 8.29 9.70
C HIS A 102 11.19 9.66 10.11
N GLN A 103 12.52 9.86 10.10
CA GLN A 103 13.13 11.13 10.49
C GLN A 103 12.85 12.26 9.49
N ASN A 104 12.83 11.95 8.18
CA ASN A 104 12.74 12.95 7.12
C ASN A 104 11.32 13.12 6.58
N ILE A 105 10.96 12.40 5.51
CA ILE A 105 9.70 12.60 4.77
C ILE A 105 8.45 12.38 5.65
N CYS A 106 8.55 11.50 6.63
CA CYS A 106 7.50 11.19 7.59
C CYS A 106 7.37 12.23 8.72
N ARG A 107 8.32 13.17 8.83
CA ARG A 107 8.44 14.17 9.91
C ARG A 107 8.33 13.56 11.30
N ARG A 108 9.30 12.73 11.69
CA ARG A 108 9.33 12.05 12.99
C ARG A 108 8.02 11.32 13.29
N ARG A 109 7.52 10.59 12.29
CA ARG A 109 6.27 9.81 12.30
C ARG A 109 4.96 10.60 12.39
N THR A 110 5.00 11.93 12.54
CA THR A 110 3.79 12.77 12.62
C THR A 110 2.94 12.64 11.36
N LEU A 111 3.56 12.65 10.16
CA LEU A 111 2.83 12.58 8.89
C LEU A 111 2.57 11.14 8.42
N VAL A 112 3.57 10.27 8.55
CA VAL A 112 3.51 8.87 8.11
C VAL A 112 4.25 8.00 9.11
N ALA A 113 3.68 6.87 9.51
CA ALA A 113 4.32 5.88 10.37
C ALA A 113 4.30 4.55 9.65
N ILE A 114 5.45 3.91 9.59
CA ILE A 114 5.69 2.66 8.87
C ILE A 114 5.76 1.56 9.92
N GLY A 115 4.89 0.57 9.83
CA GLY A 115 5.05 -0.72 10.49
C GLY A 115 5.51 -1.77 9.49
N THR A 116 6.19 -2.77 10.03
CA THR A 116 6.79 -3.88 9.30
C THR A 116 6.60 -5.11 10.17
N HIS A 117 5.96 -6.11 9.59
CA HIS A 117 5.48 -7.28 10.30
C HIS A 117 5.87 -8.55 9.58
N ASP A 118 6.20 -9.58 10.35
CA ASP A 118 6.32 -10.94 9.84
C ASP A 118 4.91 -11.47 9.52
N LEU A 119 4.58 -11.53 8.23
CA LEU A 119 3.26 -11.93 7.77
C LEU A 119 2.92 -13.38 8.15
N ASP A 120 3.92 -14.25 8.29
CA ASP A 120 3.70 -15.66 8.63
C ASP A 120 3.18 -15.85 10.08
N THR A 121 3.32 -14.81 10.91
CA THR A 121 2.79 -14.77 12.28
C THR A 121 1.38 -14.19 12.38
N LEU A 122 0.86 -13.63 11.29
CA LEU A 122 -0.40 -12.89 11.25
C LEU A 122 -1.54 -13.72 10.66
N THR A 123 -2.78 -13.38 11.01
CA THR A 123 -3.96 -14.02 10.42
C THR A 123 -4.86 -12.98 9.72
N PRO A 124 -4.74 -12.79 8.39
CA PRO A 124 -5.62 -11.90 7.62
C PRO A 124 -7.11 -12.33 7.70
N PRO A 125 -8.09 -11.45 7.40
CA PRO A 125 -7.95 -10.03 7.03
C PRO A 125 -7.61 -9.13 8.23
N PHE A 126 -7.25 -7.88 7.94
CA PHE A 126 -6.86 -6.88 8.93
C PHE A 126 -7.91 -5.78 9.09
N THR A 127 -7.92 -5.13 10.26
CA THR A 127 -8.72 -3.92 10.49
C THR A 127 -7.85 -2.78 11.03
N TYR A 128 -8.09 -1.56 10.55
CA TYR A 128 -7.50 -0.34 11.04
C TYR A 128 -8.57 0.50 11.75
N GLU A 129 -8.42 0.64 13.06
CA GLU A 129 -9.44 1.18 13.97
C GLU A 129 -8.85 2.31 14.81
N ALA A 130 -9.70 3.08 15.49
CA ALA A 130 -9.29 3.98 16.56
C ALA A 130 -10.19 3.75 17.77
N LEU A 131 -9.61 3.30 18.88
CA LEU A 131 -10.31 2.89 20.09
C LEU A 131 -9.82 3.69 21.29
N LYS A 132 -10.54 3.65 22.41
CA LYS A 132 -10.06 4.27 23.64
C LYS A 132 -8.77 3.56 24.10
N PRO A 133 -7.81 4.29 24.70
CA PRO A 133 -6.52 3.70 25.11
C PRO A 133 -6.65 2.51 26.08
N GLU A 134 -7.64 2.55 26.96
CA GLU A 134 -7.96 1.51 27.95
C GLU A 134 -8.43 0.17 27.33
N ASP A 135 -8.97 0.23 26.10
CA ASP A 135 -9.51 -0.93 25.39
C ASP A 135 -8.45 -1.65 24.52
N ILE A 136 -7.26 -1.07 24.36
CA ILE A 136 -6.19 -1.63 23.53
C ILE A 136 -5.15 -2.28 24.43
N LYS A 137 -5.00 -3.60 24.32
CA LYS A 137 -4.04 -4.40 25.10
C LYS A 137 -3.20 -5.28 24.19
N PHE A 138 -1.89 -5.25 24.39
CA PHE A 138 -0.95 -6.09 23.66
C PHE A 138 0.43 -6.10 24.32
N ILE A 139 1.30 -6.98 23.83
CA ILE A 139 2.72 -7.02 24.22
C ILE A 139 3.51 -6.16 23.23
N PRO A 140 4.09 -5.02 23.66
CA PRO A 140 4.86 -4.15 22.79
C PRO A 140 6.19 -4.78 22.35
N LEU A 141 6.74 -4.31 21.23
CA LEU A 141 8.00 -4.80 20.68
C LEU A 141 9.13 -4.86 21.73
N ASN A 142 9.80 -6.01 21.81
CA ASN A 142 10.85 -6.33 22.77
C ASN A 142 10.42 -6.28 24.24
N GLN A 143 9.14 -6.43 24.53
CA GLN A 143 8.61 -6.58 25.88
C GLN A 143 8.03 -7.99 26.06
N THR A 144 7.84 -8.41 27.31
CA THR A 144 7.22 -9.70 27.65
C THR A 144 5.89 -9.54 28.37
N LYS A 145 5.62 -8.34 28.91
CA LYS A 145 4.41 -8.04 29.67
C LYS A 145 3.37 -7.43 28.74
N GLU A 146 2.14 -7.92 28.82
CA GLU A 146 0.99 -7.27 28.20
C GLU A 146 0.63 -5.99 28.97
N MET A 147 0.38 -4.91 28.22
CA MET A 147 0.06 -3.60 28.77
C MET A 147 -1.09 -2.99 27.97
N ASN A 148 -1.94 -2.22 28.63
CA ASN A 148 -2.90 -1.39 27.90
C ASN A 148 -2.23 -0.12 27.34
N ALA A 149 -2.89 0.61 26.44
CA ALA A 149 -2.24 1.74 25.80
C ALA A 149 -1.98 2.94 26.74
N ASN A 150 -2.73 3.11 27.84
CA ASN A 150 -2.41 4.11 28.87
C ASN A 150 -1.12 3.73 29.63
N GLU A 151 -1.04 2.48 30.10
CA GLU A 151 0.15 1.95 30.77
C GLU A 151 1.38 2.00 29.85
N LEU A 152 1.19 1.74 28.57
CA LEU A 152 2.23 1.85 27.54
C LEU A 152 2.74 3.29 27.41
N MET A 153 1.83 4.26 27.40
CA MET A 153 2.20 5.67 27.33
C MET A 153 3.03 6.09 28.53
N GLU A 154 2.65 5.68 29.74
CA GLU A 154 3.40 5.94 30.98
C GLU A 154 4.77 5.24 30.98
N PHE A 155 4.80 3.97 30.58
CA PHE A 155 6.02 3.16 30.53
C PHE A 155 7.09 3.77 29.64
N TYR A 156 6.70 4.33 28.49
CA TYR A 156 7.63 4.93 27.53
C TYR A 156 7.90 6.42 27.76
N GLU A 157 7.36 7.07 28.80
CA GLU A 157 7.62 8.50 29.09
C GLU A 157 9.10 8.81 29.28
N ASN A 158 9.81 7.89 29.92
CA ASN A 158 11.22 8.02 30.24
C ASN A 158 12.13 7.34 29.22
N ASP A 159 11.56 6.68 28.19
CA ASP A 159 12.33 6.00 27.16
C ASP A 159 13.08 7.01 26.28
N LEU A 160 14.35 6.74 26.01
CA LEU A 160 15.21 7.69 25.28
C LEU A 160 14.76 7.90 23.82
N LYS A 161 14.12 6.92 23.20
CA LYS A 161 13.72 6.95 21.79
C LYS A 161 12.23 7.27 21.64
N LEU A 162 11.37 6.55 22.36
CA LEU A 162 9.93 6.56 22.16
C LEU A 162 9.22 7.75 22.79
N LYS A 163 9.77 8.36 23.85
CA LYS A 163 9.18 9.57 24.48
C LYS A 163 8.90 10.68 23.48
N HIS A 164 9.72 10.78 22.44
CA HIS A 164 9.61 11.81 21.42
C HIS A 164 8.41 11.62 20.49
N PHE A 165 7.72 10.48 20.51
CA PHE A 165 6.57 10.19 19.64
C PHE A 165 5.24 10.12 20.39
N LEU A 166 5.25 9.94 21.72
CA LEU A 166 4.03 9.77 22.52
C LEU A 166 3.04 10.92 22.34
N HIS A 167 3.57 12.16 22.30
CA HIS A 167 2.78 13.38 22.11
C HIS A 167 1.95 13.41 20.81
N ILE A 168 2.24 12.55 19.82
CA ILE A 168 1.52 12.56 18.54
C ILE A 168 0.05 12.15 18.72
N ILE A 169 -0.22 11.21 19.63
CA ILE A 169 -1.59 10.70 19.87
C ILE A 169 -2.03 10.85 21.33
N ARG A 170 -1.14 11.20 22.26
CA ARG A 170 -1.40 11.21 23.71
C ARG A 170 -2.68 11.93 24.11
N ASP A 171 -2.91 13.11 23.54
CA ASP A 171 -4.04 13.98 23.88
C ASP A 171 -5.33 13.63 23.13
N SER A 172 -5.29 12.62 22.25
CA SER A 172 -6.47 12.16 21.52
C SER A 172 -7.34 11.27 22.40
N PRO A 173 -8.69 11.37 22.31
CA PRO A 173 -9.59 10.46 23.02
C PRO A 173 -9.53 9.03 22.48
N VAL A 174 -8.98 8.82 21.29
CA VAL A 174 -8.87 7.51 20.63
C VAL A 174 -7.46 7.32 20.07
N TYR A 175 -6.91 6.11 20.21
CA TYR A 175 -5.61 5.74 19.65
C TYR A 175 -5.81 4.82 18.45
N PRO A 176 -5.07 5.05 17.35
CA PRO A 176 -5.16 4.20 16.19
C PRO A 176 -4.47 2.86 16.45
N VAL A 177 -5.07 1.77 15.98
CA VAL A 177 -4.64 0.40 16.24
C VAL A 177 -4.95 -0.47 15.03
N ILE A 178 -4.10 -1.47 14.78
CA ILE A 178 -4.29 -2.43 13.70
C ILE A 178 -4.45 -3.81 14.29
N TYR A 179 -5.50 -4.52 13.88
CA TYR A 179 -5.80 -5.88 14.31
C TYR A 179 -5.77 -6.87 13.15
N ASP A 180 -5.47 -8.11 13.46
CA ASP A 180 -5.75 -9.25 12.59
C ASP A 180 -7.16 -9.82 12.82
N SER A 181 -7.53 -10.86 12.07
CA SER A 181 -8.83 -11.51 12.18
C SER A 181 -9.09 -12.19 13.52
N LYS A 182 -8.02 -12.51 14.28
CA LYS A 182 -8.07 -13.07 15.62
C LYS A 182 -8.07 -11.99 16.72
N ARG A 183 -8.14 -10.71 16.34
CA ARG A 183 -8.07 -9.55 17.26
C ARG A 183 -6.74 -9.45 18.00
N VAL A 184 -5.65 -9.91 17.39
CA VAL A 184 -4.29 -9.67 17.86
C VAL A 184 -3.80 -8.32 17.32
N VAL A 185 -3.24 -7.48 18.18
CA VAL A 185 -2.74 -6.13 17.81
C VAL A 185 -1.42 -6.25 17.05
N LEU A 186 -1.41 -5.86 15.77
CA LEU A 186 -0.20 -5.72 14.95
C LEU A 186 0.65 -4.56 15.44
N SER A 187 0.05 -3.38 15.55
CA SER A 187 0.74 -2.15 15.95
C SER A 187 -0.21 -1.15 16.58
N LEU A 188 0.38 -0.23 17.35
CA LEU A 188 -0.25 0.99 17.86
C LEU A 188 0.43 2.19 17.17
N PRO A 189 0.03 2.54 15.93
CA PRO A 189 0.62 3.67 15.24
C PRO A 189 0.44 4.98 16.03
N PRO A 190 1.33 5.97 15.89
CA PRO A 190 2.66 5.91 15.29
C PRO A 190 3.76 5.48 16.29
N ILE A 191 3.39 4.81 17.39
CA ILE A 191 4.27 4.60 18.54
C ILE A 191 5.12 3.34 18.38
N ILE A 192 4.50 2.16 18.37
CA ILE A 192 5.22 0.89 18.43
C ILE A 192 4.42 -0.27 17.82
N ASN A 193 5.13 -1.29 17.35
CA ASN A 193 4.55 -2.54 16.87
C ASN A 193 4.39 -3.53 18.04
N GLY A 194 3.58 -4.56 17.85
CA GLY A 194 3.50 -5.70 18.76
C GLY A 194 4.69 -6.64 18.58
N ASP A 195 5.09 -7.31 19.66
CA ASP A 195 6.24 -8.24 19.63
C ASP A 195 5.98 -9.48 18.79
N HIS A 196 4.73 -9.96 18.78
CA HIS A 196 4.33 -11.21 18.12
C HIS A 196 4.60 -11.26 16.61
N SER A 197 4.63 -10.08 15.96
CA SER A 197 4.85 -9.95 14.51
C SER A 197 6.16 -9.27 14.16
N LYS A 198 7.11 -9.28 15.11
CA LYS A 198 8.46 -8.74 14.91
C LYS A 198 9.17 -9.43 13.75
N ILE A 199 9.67 -8.66 12.80
CA ILE A 199 10.54 -9.15 11.74
C ILE A 199 11.92 -9.58 12.29
N THR A 200 12.46 -10.65 11.72
CA THR A 200 13.78 -11.20 12.05
C THR A 200 14.55 -11.52 10.77
N LEU A 201 15.80 -11.97 10.90
CA LEU A 201 16.60 -12.46 9.76
C LEU A 201 15.95 -13.66 9.04
N ASN A 202 15.07 -14.40 9.71
CA ASN A 202 14.40 -15.57 9.16
C ASN A 202 13.04 -15.24 8.52
N THR A 203 12.56 -14.00 8.66
CA THR A 203 11.27 -13.58 8.11
C THR A 203 11.32 -13.62 6.59
N LYS A 204 10.36 -14.34 5.99
CA LYS A 204 10.25 -14.50 4.54
C LYS A 204 9.17 -13.62 3.94
N ASN A 205 8.07 -13.44 4.65
CA ASN A 205 6.94 -12.67 4.16
C ASN A 205 6.78 -11.42 5.04
N VAL A 206 6.95 -10.24 4.44
CA VAL A 206 6.89 -8.97 5.18
C VAL A 206 5.62 -8.24 4.79
N PHE A 207 4.72 -8.06 5.74
CA PHE A 207 3.60 -7.14 5.63
C PHE A 207 4.06 -5.74 6.06
N ILE A 208 3.85 -4.76 5.17
CA ILE A 208 4.24 -3.37 5.39
C ILE A 208 2.97 -2.53 5.40
N GLU A 209 2.77 -1.76 6.44
CA GLU A 209 1.68 -0.80 6.53
C GLU A 209 2.18 0.61 6.87
N CYS A 210 1.57 1.60 6.24
CA CYS A 210 1.91 3.00 6.39
C CYS A 210 0.65 3.77 6.78
N THR A 211 0.51 4.09 8.06
CA THR A 211 -0.57 4.96 8.55
C THR A 211 -0.16 6.42 8.45
N ALA A 212 -1.09 7.30 8.10
CA ALA A 212 -0.74 8.68 7.78
C ALA A 212 -1.87 9.69 7.99
N THR A 213 -1.45 10.94 8.16
CA THR A 213 -2.29 12.13 7.97
C THR A 213 -2.15 12.71 6.56
N ASP A 214 -1.09 12.34 5.83
CA ASP A 214 -0.87 12.69 4.42
C ASP A 214 -0.77 11.43 3.55
N ILE A 215 -1.84 11.15 2.81
CA ILE A 215 -1.95 9.98 1.91
C ILE A 215 -0.91 9.98 0.78
N THR A 216 -0.47 11.15 0.31
CA THR A 216 0.50 11.23 -0.79
C THR A 216 1.87 10.83 -0.29
N LYS A 217 2.26 11.31 0.89
CA LYS A 217 3.52 10.89 1.53
C LYS A 217 3.50 9.41 1.88
N ALA A 218 2.36 8.89 2.39
CA ALA A 218 2.22 7.47 2.68
C ALA A 218 2.50 6.60 1.46
N LYS A 219 1.92 6.95 0.30
CA LYS A 219 2.16 6.26 -0.98
C LYS A 219 3.63 6.32 -1.39
N ILE A 220 4.26 7.49 -1.32
CA ILE A 220 5.69 7.65 -1.69
C ILE A 220 6.57 6.80 -0.77
N VAL A 221 6.31 6.81 0.53
CA VAL A 221 7.06 6.04 1.53
C VAL A 221 6.94 4.54 1.24
N LEU A 222 5.71 4.04 1.06
CA LEU A 222 5.46 2.64 0.72
C LEU A 222 6.15 2.25 -0.60
N ASP A 223 5.95 3.05 -1.65
CA ASP A 223 6.58 2.83 -2.97
C ASP A 223 8.12 2.82 -2.87
N THR A 224 8.71 3.64 -2.00
CA THR A 224 10.16 3.70 -1.80
C THR A 224 10.69 2.42 -1.17
N ILE A 225 10.05 1.92 -0.10
CA ILE A 225 10.47 0.69 0.57
C ILE A 225 10.37 -0.48 -0.40
N ILE A 226 9.24 -0.59 -1.10
CA ILE A 226 9.01 -1.64 -2.09
C ILE A 226 10.07 -1.57 -3.19
N ALA A 227 10.28 -0.40 -3.80
CA ALA A 227 11.23 -0.26 -4.90
C ALA A 227 12.67 -0.60 -4.51
N MET A 228 13.05 -0.37 -3.25
CA MET A 228 14.41 -0.66 -2.76
C MET A 228 14.60 -2.13 -2.39
N PHE A 229 13.57 -2.81 -1.89
CA PHE A 229 13.72 -4.15 -1.29
C PHE A 229 13.06 -5.29 -2.08
N SER A 230 12.17 -5.01 -3.04
CA SER A 230 11.56 -6.04 -3.88
C SER A 230 12.58 -6.80 -4.74
N GLN A 231 13.75 -6.20 -5.02
CA GLN A 231 14.86 -6.89 -5.71
C GLN A 231 15.41 -8.10 -4.94
N TYR A 232 15.16 -8.17 -3.62
CA TYR A 232 15.62 -9.27 -2.75
C TYR A 232 14.52 -10.30 -2.48
N CYS A 233 13.36 -10.18 -3.12
CA CYS A 233 12.33 -11.21 -3.13
C CYS A 233 12.72 -12.34 -4.09
N GLU A 234 12.23 -13.55 -3.83
CA GLU A 234 12.43 -14.72 -4.70
C GLU A 234 12.03 -14.42 -6.15
N GLU A 235 10.91 -13.73 -6.34
CA GLU A 235 10.56 -13.07 -7.61
C GLU A 235 11.01 -11.60 -7.55
N PRO A 236 12.14 -11.23 -8.19
CA PRO A 236 12.69 -9.90 -8.05
C PRO A 236 11.77 -8.83 -8.61
N PHE A 237 11.73 -7.67 -7.95
CA PHE A 237 10.91 -6.51 -8.33
C PHE A 237 9.39 -6.76 -8.28
N SER A 238 8.96 -7.82 -7.61
CA SER A 238 7.56 -8.09 -7.31
C SER A 238 7.14 -7.51 -5.95
N ALA A 239 5.87 -7.12 -5.84
CA ALA A 239 5.25 -6.78 -4.57
C ALA A 239 3.76 -7.11 -4.64
N HIS A 240 3.28 -7.77 -3.62
CA HIS A 240 1.89 -8.19 -3.52
C HIS A 240 1.03 -7.05 -3.01
N SER A 241 -0.12 -6.91 -3.65
CA SER A 241 -1.01 -5.80 -3.39
C SER A 241 -1.96 -6.09 -2.23
N VAL A 242 -2.25 -5.06 -1.44
CA VAL A 242 -3.18 -5.11 -0.31
C VAL A 242 -4.37 -4.22 -0.66
N GLU A 243 -5.58 -4.78 -0.54
CA GLU A 243 -6.82 -4.06 -0.75
C GLU A 243 -7.19 -3.30 0.51
N VAL A 244 -7.29 -1.97 0.40
CA VAL A 244 -7.76 -1.09 1.48
C VAL A 244 -9.24 -0.78 1.23
N ILE A 245 -10.10 -1.31 2.08
CA ILE A 245 -11.53 -0.97 2.11
C ILE A 245 -11.67 0.25 3.02
N HIS A 246 -12.07 1.38 2.43
CA HIS A 246 -12.27 2.62 3.19
C HIS A 246 -13.52 2.54 4.05
N SER A 247 -13.64 3.50 4.96
CA SER A 247 -14.67 3.52 5.99
C SER A 247 -16.10 3.66 5.47
N ASP A 248 -16.27 4.10 4.21
CA ASP A 248 -17.55 4.10 3.50
C ASP A 248 -18.00 2.70 3.04
N GLY A 249 -17.13 1.68 3.16
CA GLY A 249 -17.38 0.30 2.77
C GLY A 249 -17.46 0.06 1.26
N ILE A 250 -17.40 1.13 0.46
CA ILE A 250 -17.61 1.10 -1.00
C ILE A 250 -16.31 1.42 -1.70
N THR A 251 -15.58 2.43 -1.22
CA THR A 251 -14.32 2.84 -1.82
C THR A 251 -13.26 1.80 -1.48
N LYS A 252 -12.70 1.20 -2.53
CA LYS A 252 -11.60 0.24 -2.45
C LYS A 252 -10.39 0.84 -3.14
N THR A 253 -9.24 0.75 -2.50
CA THR A 253 -7.97 1.15 -3.11
C THR A 253 -6.91 0.10 -2.88
N THR A 254 -6.23 -0.29 -3.95
CA THR A 254 -5.19 -1.32 -3.89
C THR A 254 -3.80 -0.67 -3.98
N PHE A 255 -2.87 -1.16 -3.15
CA PHE A 255 -1.48 -0.71 -3.11
C PHE A 255 -0.51 -1.89 -3.03
N PRO A 256 0.70 -1.83 -3.64
CA PRO A 256 1.12 -0.81 -4.59
C PRO A 256 0.27 -0.87 -5.85
N ARG A 257 0.12 0.27 -6.52
CA ARG A 257 -0.59 0.32 -7.80
C ARG A 257 0.24 -0.33 -8.88
N THR A 258 -0.39 -1.15 -9.72
CA THR A 258 0.28 -1.77 -10.86
C THR A 258 0.82 -0.70 -11.82
N PRO A 259 1.85 -1.00 -12.64
CA PRO A 259 2.37 -0.08 -13.65
C PRO A 259 1.28 0.49 -14.58
N ILE A 260 0.24 -0.30 -14.88
CA ILE A 260 -0.91 0.09 -15.70
C ILE A 260 -1.78 1.11 -14.96
N GLN A 261 -2.15 0.84 -13.70
CA GLN A 261 -2.91 1.79 -12.87
C GLN A 261 -2.17 3.12 -12.65
N ARG A 262 -0.84 3.11 -12.66
CA ARG A 262 0.00 4.33 -12.66
C ARG A 262 -0.08 5.08 -14.00
N LYS A 263 -0.13 4.39 -15.14
CA LYS A 263 -0.31 5.00 -16.48
C LYS A 263 -1.71 5.60 -16.63
N GLU A 264 -2.76 4.85 -16.30
CA GLU A 264 -4.14 5.34 -16.41
C GLU A 264 -4.42 6.58 -15.54
N LYS A 265 -3.88 6.61 -14.31
CA LYS A 265 -3.99 7.81 -13.48
C LYS A 265 -3.27 9.00 -14.12
N LYS A 266 -2.07 8.80 -14.67
CA LYS A 266 -1.34 9.87 -15.39
C LYS A 266 -2.12 10.35 -16.61
N GLU A 267 -2.81 9.46 -17.33
CA GLU A 267 -3.66 9.82 -18.46
C GLU A 267 -4.92 10.58 -18.04
N LYS A 268 -5.60 10.13 -16.97
CA LYS A 268 -6.75 10.85 -16.38
C LYS A 268 -6.35 12.22 -15.84
N GLU A 269 -5.20 12.34 -15.18
CA GLU A 269 -4.65 13.63 -14.73
C GLU A 269 -4.25 14.54 -15.89
N LYS A 270 -3.66 14.00 -16.97
CA LYS A 270 -3.38 14.77 -18.20
C LYS A 270 -4.67 15.26 -18.86
N GLN A 271 -5.69 14.41 -18.97
CA GLN A 271 -6.99 14.78 -19.53
C GLN A 271 -7.70 15.84 -18.66
N SER A 272 -7.62 15.73 -17.34
CA SER A 272 -8.17 16.73 -16.41
C SER A 272 -7.43 18.07 -16.53
N LYS A 273 -6.09 18.07 -16.55
CA LYS A 273 -5.28 19.28 -16.74
C LYS A 273 -5.54 19.92 -18.10
N ASN A 274 -5.68 19.14 -19.17
CA ASN A 274 -6.01 19.67 -20.49
C ASN A 274 -7.42 20.29 -20.51
N LYS A 275 -8.40 19.70 -19.81
CA LYS A 275 -9.73 20.30 -19.65
C LYS A 275 -9.68 21.61 -18.86
N THR A 276 -8.93 21.67 -17.76
CA THR A 276 -8.76 22.91 -16.98
C THR A 276 -8.02 23.98 -17.77
N LEU A 277 -6.94 23.62 -18.48
CA LEU A 277 -6.19 24.54 -19.31
C LEU A 277 -7.03 25.06 -20.49
N ASN A 278 -7.82 24.20 -21.12
CA ASN A 278 -8.76 24.63 -22.17
C ASN A 278 -9.88 25.52 -21.61
N HIS A 279 -10.32 25.29 -20.37
CA HIS A 279 -11.29 26.14 -19.69
C HIS A 279 -10.68 27.50 -19.31
N GLU A 280 -9.43 27.56 -18.84
CA GLU A 280 -8.69 28.79 -18.56
C GLU A 280 -8.35 29.56 -19.85
N LEU A 281 -7.97 28.87 -20.93
CA LEU A 281 -7.77 29.45 -22.25
C LEU A 281 -9.08 30.04 -22.79
N ASN A 282 -10.21 29.33 -22.66
CA ASN A 282 -11.52 29.83 -23.06
C ASN A 282 -11.99 31.03 -22.21
N LEU A 283 -11.70 31.05 -20.90
CA LEU A 283 -11.91 32.22 -20.05
C LEU A 283 -11.02 33.40 -20.48
N SER A 284 -9.74 33.17 -20.79
CA SER A 284 -8.83 34.21 -21.26
C SER A 284 -9.16 34.77 -22.65
N LEU A 285 -9.73 33.94 -23.54
CA LEU A 285 -10.14 34.33 -24.89
C LEU A 285 -11.43 35.17 -24.91
N SER A 286 -12.14 35.26 -23.78
CA SER A 286 -13.30 36.16 -23.60
C SER A 286 -12.95 37.55 -23.06
N GLN A 287 -11.67 37.82 -22.78
CA GLN A 287 -11.17 39.16 -22.47
C GLN A 287 -10.13 39.56 -23.52
N THR A 288 -10.57 40.27 -24.55
CA THR A 288 -9.66 41.00 -25.43
C THR A 288 -8.89 42.03 -24.62
N ASN A 289 -7.57 41.84 -24.43
CA ASN A 289 -6.58 42.87 -24.70
C ASN A 289 -5.14 42.32 -24.67
N SER A 290 -4.37 42.76 -25.66
CA SER A 290 -2.98 42.47 -25.96
C SER A 290 -2.02 42.37 -24.77
N PHE A 291 -1.27 41.28 -24.66
CA PHE A 291 0.02 41.26 -23.95
C PHE A 291 1.06 40.44 -24.72
N ARG A 292 2.23 41.07 -24.95
CA ARG A 292 3.41 40.48 -25.59
C ARG A 292 4.09 39.47 -24.66
N TYR A 293 4.57 38.36 -25.21
CA TYR A 293 5.46 37.43 -24.51
C TYR A 293 6.78 38.12 -24.11
N PRO A 294 7.25 38.00 -22.84
CA PRO A 294 8.64 38.26 -22.53
C PRO A 294 9.50 37.07 -22.99
N SER A 295 10.28 37.31 -24.04
CA SER A 295 11.39 36.47 -24.46
C SER A 295 12.56 36.64 -23.49
N SER A 296 12.68 35.76 -22.50
CA SER A 296 13.94 35.28 -21.90
C SER A 296 13.69 34.74 -20.49
N LEU A 297 14.03 33.48 -20.26
CA LEU A 297 14.54 32.96 -18.97
C LEU A 297 14.98 31.51 -19.20
N GLY A 298 16.21 31.37 -19.70
CA GLY A 298 16.88 30.10 -19.93
C GLY A 298 18.39 30.32 -20.03
N GLY A 299 18.95 31.11 -19.10
CA GLY A 299 20.39 31.33 -18.97
C GLY A 299 20.94 30.56 -17.78
N TYR A 300 21.58 29.42 -18.07
CA TYR A 300 22.43 28.68 -17.15
C TYR A 300 23.50 29.60 -16.54
N ARG A 301 23.56 29.73 -15.21
CA ARG A 301 24.73 30.23 -14.49
C ARG A 301 25.27 29.14 -13.57
N ARG A 302 26.35 28.48 -14.00
CA ARG A 302 27.24 27.75 -13.10
C ARG A 302 27.94 28.78 -12.20
N ARG A 303 27.93 28.57 -10.89
CA ARG A 303 28.89 29.18 -9.97
C ARG A 303 29.91 28.11 -9.57
N GLY A 304 31.18 28.44 -9.75
CA GLY A 304 32.26 27.87 -8.95
C GLY A 304 32.32 28.52 -7.58
#